data_AF-A0A7C0X5Q6-F1
#
_entry.id   AF-A0A7C0X5Q6-F1
#
_cell.length_a   1.000
_cell.length_b   1.000
_cell.length_c   1.000
_cell.angle_alpha   90.00
_cell.angle_beta   90.00
_cell.angle_gamma   90.00
#
_symmetry.space_group_name_H-M   'P 1'
#
loop_
_entity.id
_entity.type
_entity.pdbx_description
1 polymer ?
#
loop_
_entity_poly.entity_id
_entity_poly.type
_entity_poly.pdbx_seq_one_letter_code
_entity_poly.pdbx_strand_id
1 'polypeptide(L)'
;MINERLRELGGYIEEIKKKDTFDFLVEETKKLLEIEVSEEERKQGETLQREFTSIIEKYEKELPPPVIVEQLLNVYTEFLIRKAIESKAVSLGIERSLYKREMGFLFKGKQL
;
A
#
# COMPACT_ATOMS: atom_id res chain seq x y z
N MET A 1 10.10 -18.06 15.54
CA MET A 1 11.26 -18.09 14.60
C MET A 1 10.98 -17.16 13.40
N ILE A 2 11.97 -16.67 12.64
CA ILE A 2 11.71 -15.70 11.53
C ILE A 2 10.68 -16.22 10.49
N ASN A 3 10.68 -17.52 10.21
CA ASN A 3 9.75 -18.18 9.29
C ASN A 3 8.27 -18.10 9.76
N GLU A 4 8.05 -18.08 11.06
CA GLU A 4 6.73 -17.98 11.67
C GLU A 4 6.16 -16.57 11.52
N ARG A 5 7.01 -15.55 11.74
CA ARG A 5 6.67 -14.14 11.54
C ARG A 5 6.35 -13.85 10.07
N LEU A 6 7.13 -14.39 9.13
CA LEU A 6 6.85 -14.27 7.69
C LEU A 6 5.54 -14.96 7.30
N ARG A 7 5.23 -16.12 7.89
CA ARG A 7 3.94 -16.80 7.68
C ARG A 7 2.77 -15.97 8.19
N GLU A 8 2.91 -15.38 9.37
CA GLU A 8 1.88 -14.48 9.92
C GLU A 8 1.67 -13.25 9.03
N LEU A 9 2.75 -12.64 8.55
CA LEU A 9 2.66 -11.53 7.60
C LEU A 9 1.95 -11.94 6.30
N GLY A 10 2.27 -13.13 5.77
CA GLY A 10 1.59 -13.71 4.61
C GLY A 10 0.10 -13.96 4.86
N GLY A 11 -0.28 -14.41 6.07
CA GLY A 11 -1.68 -14.54 6.47
C GLY A 11 -2.42 -13.21 6.45
N TYR A 12 -1.82 -12.17 7.03
CA TYR A 12 -2.38 -10.82 7.06
C TYR A 12 -2.57 -10.23 5.64
N ILE A 13 -1.62 -10.47 4.75
CA ILE A 13 -1.72 -10.09 3.33
C ILE A 13 -2.96 -10.73 2.68
N GLU A 14 -3.18 -12.02 2.92
CA GLU A 14 -4.35 -12.73 2.37
C GLU A 14 -5.66 -12.27 3.01
N GLU A 15 -5.64 -11.83 4.27
CA GLU A 15 -6.78 -11.18 4.92
C GLU A 15 -7.13 -9.85 4.27
N ILE A 16 -6.13 -8.99 3.98
CA ILE A 16 -6.35 -7.71 3.28
C ILE A 16 -7.07 -7.94 1.95
N LYS A 17 -6.65 -8.94 1.16
CA LYS A 17 -7.28 -9.27 -0.14
C LYS A 17 -8.74 -9.71 -0.03
N LYS A 18 -9.16 -10.23 1.13
CA LYS A 18 -10.53 -10.70 1.37
C LYS A 18 -11.42 -9.64 2.01
N LYS A 19 -10.83 -8.57 2.55
CA LYS A 19 -11.59 -7.45 3.11
C LYS A 19 -12.33 -6.72 2.00
N ASP A 20 -13.49 -6.17 2.35
CA ASP A 20 -14.14 -5.18 1.52
C ASP A 20 -13.21 -3.97 1.33
N THR A 21 -13.08 -3.52 0.07
CA THR A 21 -12.14 -2.44 -0.29
C THR A 21 -12.48 -1.15 0.44
N PHE A 22 -13.76 -0.81 0.59
CA PHE A 22 -14.17 0.42 1.23
C PHE A 22 -13.86 0.40 2.73
N ASP A 23 -14.23 -0.69 3.41
CA ASP A 23 -13.93 -0.85 4.84
C ASP A 23 -12.42 -0.82 5.11
N PHE A 24 -11.64 -1.51 4.27
CA PHE A 24 -10.18 -1.48 4.34
C PHE A 24 -9.61 -0.07 4.20
N LEU A 25 -10.05 0.68 3.16
CA LEU A 25 -9.59 2.05 2.94
C LEU A 25 -9.90 2.92 4.15
N VAL A 26 -11.11 2.86 4.69
CA VAL A 26 -11.51 3.67 5.85
C VAL A 26 -10.68 3.33 7.09
N GLU A 27 -10.48 2.05 7.38
CA GLU A 27 -9.68 1.60 8.54
C GLU A 27 -8.22 2.06 8.44
N GLU A 28 -7.57 1.85 7.30
CA GLU A 28 -6.15 2.17 7.14
C GLU A 28 -5.90 3.68 6.99
N THR A 29 -6.82 4.42 6.36
CA THR A 29 -6.73 5.89 6.34
C THR A 29 -6.79 6.46 7.75
N LYS A 30 -7.68 5.95 8.62
CA LYS A 30 -7.74 6.41 10.02
C LYS A 30 -6.41 6.16 10.76
N LYS A 31 -5.86 4.96 10.64
CA LYS A 31 -4.56 4.62 11.25
C LYS A 31 -3.45 5.55 10.75
N LEU A 32 -3.42 5.86 9.46
CA LEU A 32 -2.42 6.79 8.92
C LEU A 32 -2.55 8.21 9.48
N LEU A 33 -3.76 8.68 9.73
CA LEU A 33 -3.99 10.02 10.29
C LEU A 33 -3.60 10.13 11.77
N GLU A 34 -3.47 9.00 12.47
CA GLU A 34 -3.09 8.94 13.89
C GLU A 34 -1.56 8.82 14.11
N ILE A 35 -0.78 8.55 13.05
CA ILE A 35 0.66 8.32 13.16
C ILE A 35 1.44 9.65 13.19
N GLU A 36 2.40 9.76 14.12
CA GLU A 36 3.41 10.83 14.10
C GLU A 36 4.30 10.69 12.87
N VAL A 37 4.31 11.72 12.01
CA VAL A 37 4.96 11.66 10.71
C VAL A 37 6.49 11.63 10.84
N SER A 38 7.09 10.49 10.53
CA SER A 38 8.53 10.36 10.36
C SER A 38 9.01 10.87 9.00
N GLU A 39 10.32 11.13 8.86
CA GLU A 39 10.90 11.62 7.61
C GLU A 39 10.78 10.62 6.44
N GLU A 40 10.82 9.32 6.74
CA GLU A 40 10.57 8.27 5.74
C GLU A 40 9.11 8.30 5.28
N GLU A 41 8.16 8.53 6.19
CA GLU A 41 6.75 8.64 5.85
C GLU A 41 6.46 9.89 5.01
N ARG A 42 7.17 10.99 5.29
CA ARG A 42 7.12 12.20 4.46
C ARG A 42 7.55 11.90 3.02
N LYS A 43 8.68 11.20 2.83
CA LYS A 43 9.16 10.80 1.48
C LYS A 43 8.19 9.88 0.75
N GLN A 44 7.50 9.00 1.49
CA GLN A 44 6.47 8.15 0.90
C GLN A 44 5.25 8.98 0.46
N GLY A 45 4.84 9.98 1.24
CA GLY A 45 3.81 10.95 0.85
C GLY A 45 4.18 11.76 -0.39
N GLU A 46 5.43 12.25 -0.47
CA GLU A 46 5.97 12.93 -1.66
C GLU A 46 6.01 12.01 -2.90
N THR A 47 6.15 10.69 -2.70
CA THR A 47 6.10 9.71 -3.79
C THR A 47 4.67 9.52 -4.29
N LEU A 48 3.72 9.34 -3.37
CA LEU A 48 2.28 9.24 -3.70
C LEU A 48 1.79 10.49 -4.45
N GLN A 49 2.18 11.68 -3.98
CA GLN A 49 1.85 12.94 -4.64
C GLN A 49 2.34 12.96 -6.10
N ARG A 50 3.59 12.54 -6.35
CA ARG A 50 4.15 12.47 -7.71
C ARG A 50 3.40 11.47 -8.60
N GLU A 51 2.98 10.33 -8.06
CA GLU A 51 2.18 9.35 -8.80
C GLU A 51 0.80 9.91 -9.17
N PHE A 52 0.12 10.59 -8.25
CA PHE A 52 -1.15 11.28 -8.53
C PHE A 52 -1.00 12.37 -9.60
N THR A 53 -0.01 13.25 -9.46
CA THR A 53 0.27 14.29 -10.46
C THR A 53 0.50 13.67 -11.84
N SER A 54 1.29 12.60 -11.91
CA SER A 54 1.59 11.91 -13.18
C SER A 54 0.33 11.32 -13.84
N ILE A 55 -0.59 10.76 -13.05
CA ILE A 55 -1.88 10.24 -13.55
C ILE A 55 -2.75 11.37 -14.09
N ILE A 56 -2.88 12.46 -13.33
CA ILE A 56 -3.69 13.61 -13.73
C ILE A 56 -3.13 14.21 -15.01
N GLU A 57 -1.84 14.54 -15.06
CA GLU A 57 -1.19 15.14 -16.24
C GLU A 57 -1.33 14.27 -17.50
N LYS A 58 -1.25 12.95 -17.34
CA LYS A 58 -1.39 11.99 -18.44
C LYS A 58 -2.82 11.91 -18.97
N TYR A 59 -3.82 11.93 -18.11
CA TYR A 59 -5.18 11.54 -18.47
C TYR A 59 -6.22 12.66 -18.46
N GLU A 60 -5.97 13.80 -17.83
CA GLU A 60 -6.92 14.91 -17.69
C GLU A 60 -7.48 15.44 -19.02
N LYS A 61 -6.68 15.35 -20.09
CA LYS A 61 -7.08 15.80 -21.44
C LYS A 61 -7.67 14.69 -22.32
N GLU A 62 -7.54 13.44 -21.89
CA GLU A 62 -7.82 12.26 -22.73
C GLU A 62 -8.97 11.41 -22.22
N LEU A 63 -9.21 11.42 -20.90
CA LEU A 63 -10.20 10.55 -20.24
C LEU A 63 -11.24 11.36 -19.47
N PRO A 64 -12.47 10.85 -19.33
CA PRO A 64 -13.49 11.50 -18.53
C PRO A 64 -13.12 11.43 -17.03
N PRO A 65 -13.51 12.44 -16.21
CA PRO A 65 -13.14 12.52 -14.80
C PRO A 65 -13.38 11.26 -13.96
N PRO A 66 -14.50 10.50 -14.12
CA PRO A 66 -14.71 9.28 -13.34
C PRO A 66 -13.62 8.22 -13.53
N VAL A 67 -13.06 8.10 -14.73
CA VAL A 67 -11.98 7.14 -15.02
C VAL A 67 -10.69 7.57 -14.35
N ILE A 68 -10.39 8.88 -14.34
CA ILE A 68 -9.21 9.43 -13.66
C ILE A 68 -9.32 9.19 -12.14
N VAL A 69 -10.51 9.44 -11.57
CA VAL A 69 -10.78 9.18 -10.15
C VAL A 69 -10.59 7.71 -9.80
N GLU A 70 -11.05 6.78 -10.64
CA GLU A 70 -10.81 5.35 -10.46
C GLU A 70 -9.31 5.01 -10.44
N GLN A 71 -8.51 5.58 -11.36
CA GLN A 71 -7.07 5.37 -11.38
C GLN A 71 -6.37 5.93 -10.14
N LEU A 72 -6.76 7.13 -9.69
CA LEU A 72 -6.25 7.73 -8.46
C LEU A 72 -6.61 6.89 -7.23
N LEU A 73 -7.83 6.36 -7.18
CA LEU A 73 -8.28 5.47 -6.11
C LEU A 73 -7.48 4.17 -6.09
N ASN A 74 -7.17 3.58 -7.25
CA ASN A 74 -6.34 2.38 -7.34
C ASN A 74 -4.93 2.64 -6.77
N VAL A 75 -4.30 3.75 -7.15
CA VAL A 75 -2.98 4.13 -6.61
C VAL A 75 -3.05 4.38 -5.10
N TYR A 76 -4.09 5.06 -4.61
CA TYR A 76 -4.27 5.26 -3.18
C TYR A 76 -4.46 3.93 -2.42
N THR A 77 -5.25 3.02 -2.99
CA THR A 77 -5.49 1.69 -2.43
C THR A 77 -4.18 0.91 -2.34
N GLU A 78 -3.39 0.88 -3.41
CA GLU A 78 -2.07 0.23 -3.39
C GLU A 78 -1.13 0.83 -2.34
N PHE A 79 -1.13 2.15 -2.21
CA PHE A 79 -0.34 2.85 -1.19
C PHE A 79 -0.74 2.39 0.22
N LEU A 80 -2.04 2.33 0.52
CA LEU A 80 -2.54 1.87 1.82
C LEU A 80 -2.24 0.40 2.10
N ILE A 81 -2.39 -0.48 1.10
CA ILE A 81 -2.01 -1.89 1.23
C ILE A 81 -0.52 -2.00 1.59
N ARG A 82 0.35 -1.25 0.91
CA ARG A 82 1.78 -1.24 1.24
C ARG A 82 1.99 -0.80 2.68
N LYS A 83 1.42 0.33 3.09
CA LYS A 83 1.52 0.86 4.45
C LYS A 83 1.07 -0.12 5.52
N ALA A 84 -0.09 -0.75 5.31
CA ALA A 84 -0.64 -1.74 6.21
C ALA A 84 0.33 -2.92 6.41
N ILE A 85 0.93 -3.41 5.31
CA ILE A 85 1.89 -4.52 5.36
C ILE A 85 3.22 -4.08 6.00
N GLU A 86 3.73 -2.88 5.68
CA GLU A 86 4.95 -2.35 6.33
C GLU A 86 4.74 -2.24 7.85
N SER A 87 3.60 -1.69 8.29
CA SER A 87 3.23 -1.57 9.69
C SER A 87 3.15 -2.93 10.39
N LYS A 88 2.46 -3.91 9.79
CA LYS A 88 2.38 -5.27 10.33
C LYS A 88 3.76 -5.91 10.41
N ALA A 89 4.60 -5.76 9.39
CA ALA A 89 5.95 -6.32 9.39
C ALA A 89 6.83 -5.73 10.51
N VAL A 90 6.75 -4.41 10.73
CA VAL A 90 7.43 -3.73 11.85
C VAL A 90 6.92 -4.25 13.20
N SER A 91 5.60 -4.43 13.37
CA SER A 91 5.02 -4.98 14.60
C SER A 91 5.49 -6.40 14.92
N LEU A 92 5.83 -7.17 13.88
CA LEU A 92 6.39 -8.52 13.99
C LEU A 92 7.90 -8.55 14.18
N GLY A 93 8.57 -7.38 14.14
CA GLY A 93 10.02 -7.27 14.18
C GLY A 93 10.68 -7.89 12.94
N ILE A 94 10.07 -7.73 11.77
CA ILE A 94 10.62 -8.14 10.47
C ILE A 94 11.28 -6.93 9.82
N GLU A 95 12.55 -7.08 9.44
CA GLU A 95 13.26 -6.01 8.73
C GLU A 95 12.68 -5.74 7.34
N ARG A 96 12.79 -4.49 6.91
CA ARG A 96 12.29 -4.03 5.61
C ARG A 96 12.88 -4.75 4.40
N SER A 97 14.13 -5.16 4.49
CA SER A 97 14.81 -5.96 3.46
C SER A 97 14.15 -7.33 3.25
N LEU A 98 13.57 -7.92 4.30
CA LEU A 98 13.04 -9.28 4.30
C LEU A 98 11.62 -9.34 3.75
N TYR A 99 10.72 -8.48 4.24
CA TYR A 99 9.34 -8.52 3.74
C TYR A 99 9.20 -7.94 2.32
N LYS A 100 10.13 -7.09 1.85
CA LYS A 100 10.12 -6.60 0.46
C LYS A 100 10.23 -7.74 -0.57
N ARG A 101 10.85 -8.86 -0.22
CA ARG A 101 10.91 -10.06 -1.09
C ARG A 101 9.53 -10.72 -1.21
N GLU A 102 8.84 -10.89 -0.07
CA GLU A 102 7.46 -11.41 -0.01
C GLU A 102 6.47 -10.47 -0.73
N MET A 103 6.65 -9.15 -0.56
CA MET A 103 5.88 -8.10 -1.27
C MET A 103 6.10 -8.10 -2.78
N GLY A 104 7.29 -8.52 -3.24
CA GLY A 104 7.58 -8.68 -4.66
C GLY A 104 6.55 -9.57 -5.37
N PHE A 105 6.05 -10.60 -4.69
CA PHE A 105 5.03 -11.49 -5.24
C PHE A 105 3.63 -10.86 -5.35
N LEU A 106 3.30 -9.91 -4.46
CA LEU A 106 2.00 -9.21 -4.46
C LEU A 106 1.92 -8.09 -5.48
N PHE A 107 3.02 -7.36 -5.68
CA PHE A 107 3.01 -6.12 -6.48
C PHE A 107 3.68 -6.25 -7.86
N LYS A 108 4.40 -7.35 -8.16
CA LYS A 108 5.03 -7.53 -9.49
C LYS A 108 4.32 -8.51 -10.42
N GLY A 109 3.26 -9.18 -10.01
CA GLY A 109 2.50 -10.06 -10.92
C GLY A 109 3.38 -11.05 -11.71
N LYS A 110 4.47 -11.56 -11.12
CA LYS A 110 5.32 -12.57 -11.75
C LYS A 110 5.43 -13.78 -10.84
N GLN A 111 4.70 -14.82 -11.21
CA GLN A 111 4.93 -16.19 -10.76
C GLN A 111 6.41 -16.55 -10.98
N LEU A 112 6.98 -17.27 -10.01
CA LEU A 112 8.17 -18.08 -10.25
C LEU A 112 7.78 -19.30 -11.11
#